data_AF-A0A929YDR1-F1
#
_entry.id   AF-A0A929YDR1-F1
#
_cell.length_a   1.000
_cell.length_b   1.000
_cell.length_c   1.000
_cell.angle_alpha   90.00
_cell.angle_beta   90.00
_cell.angle_gamma   90.00
#
_symmetry.space_group_name_H-M   'P 1'
#
loop_
_entity.id
_entity.type
_entity.pdbx_description
1 polymer ?
#
loop_
_entity_poly.entity_id
_entity_poly.type
_entity_poly.pdbx_seq_one_letter_code
_entity_poly.pdbx_strand_id
1 'polypeptide(L)'
;MSKKCVQPKITEREQAAIDFATQAHEGQKRKSGEPYIIHPLAVMSILREWGMDEDTVIAGVLHDTVEDTGVTLDEIKEKFGETVAFLVDGVT
;
A
#
# COMPACT_ATOMS: atom_id res chain seq x y z
N MET A 1 -30.30 12.22 3.02
CA MET A 1 -29.47 11.99 4.22
C MET A 1 -28.13 11.42 3.77
N SER A 2 -27.13 12.27 3.53
CA SER A 2 -25.78 11.78 3.23
C SER A 2 -25.26 11.07 4.47
N LYS A 3 -25.11 9.74 4.40
CA LYS A 3 -24.25 9.04 5.35
C LYS A 3 -22.88 9.70 5.21
N LYS A 4 -22.47 10.49 6.21
CA LYS A 4 -21.04 10.70 6.46
C LYS A 4 -20.51 9.30 6.75
N CYS A 5 -20.04 8.60 5.70
CA CYS A 5 -19.19 7.44 5.89
C CYS A 5 -17.97 7.98 6.61
N VAL A 6 -17.97 7.85 7.94
CA VAL A 6 -16.75 8.00 8.71
C VAL A 6 -15.85 6.92 8.12
N GLN A 7 -14.86 7.32 7.32
CA GLN A 7 -13.89 6.35 6.83
C GLN A 7 -13.33 5.64 8.07
N PRO A 8 -13.36 4.31 8.12
CA PRO A 8 -12.88 3.59 9.28
C PRO A 8 -11.44 4.00 9.57
N LYS A 9 -11.08 4.03 10.85
CA LYS A 9 -9.70 4.23 11.30
C LYS A 9 -8.80 3.23 10.55
N ILE A 10 -7.59 3.65 10.20
CA ILE A 10 -6.58 2.77 9.61
C ILE A 10 -6.45 1.51 10.47
N THR A 11 -6.50 0.34 9.85
CA THR A 11 -6.38 -0.95 10.56
C THR A 11 -4.92 -1.22 10.92
N GLU A 12 -4.69 -2.22 11.77
CA GLU A 12 -3.32 -2.62 12.14
C GLU A 12 -2.55 -3.18 10.93
N ARG A 13 -3.24 -3.90 10.02
CA ARG A 13 -2.62 -4.44 8.80
C ARG A 13 -2.30 -3.33 7.80
N GLU A 14 -3.22 -2.38 7.61
CA GLU A 14 -2.96 -1.20 6.77
C GLU A 14 -1.78 -0.38 7.31
N GLN A 15 -1.70 -0.16 8.64
CA GLN A 15 -0.57 0.54 9.24
C GLN A 15 0.75 -0.21 9.05
N ALA A 16 0.76 -1.53 9.24
CA ALA A 16 1.95 -2.34 9.02
C ALA A 16 2.45 -2.27 7.57
N ALA A 17 1.53 -2.22 6.59
CA ALA A 17 1.88 -2.05 5.19
C ALA A 17 2.47 -0.66 4.89
N ILE A 18 1.91 0.40 5.49
CA ILE A 18 2.43 1.76 5.37
C ILE A 18 3.85 1.83 5.93
N ASP A 19 4.08 1.28 7.13
CA ASP A 19 5.39 1.32 7.78
C ASP A 19 6.43 0.55 6.94
N PHE A 20 6.05 -0.63 6.42
CA PHE A 20 6.88 -1.44 5.55
C PHE A 20 7.24 -0.74 4.24
N ALA A 21 6.26 -0.16 3.53
CA ALA A 21 6.49 0.60 2.30
C ALA A 21 7.33 1.87 2.56
N THR A 22 7.10 2.54 3.69
CA THR A 22 7.88 3.72 4.09
C THR A 22 9.35 3.38 4.25
N GLN A 23 9.64 2.24 4.87
CA GLN A 23 11.00 1.75 5.04
C GLN A 23 11.61 1.29 3.70
N ALA A 24 10.86 0.54 2.89
CA ALA A 24 11.34 0.05 1.60
C ALA A 24 11.72 1.20 0.65
N HIS A 25 10.93 2.27 0.64
CA HIS A 25 11.16 3.47 -0.16
C HIS A 25 11.97 4.56 0.56
N GLU A 26 12.68 4.23 1.65
CA GLU A 26 13.46 5.22 2.40
C GLU A 26 14.52 5.88 1.49
N GLY A 27 14.54 7.21 1.47
CA GLY A 27 15.44 7.99 0.62
C GLY A 27 15.00 8.11 -0.85
N GLN A 28 14.04 7.32 -1.32
CA GLN A 28 13.48 7.45 -2.67
C GLN A 28 12.59 8.70 -2.76
N LYS A 29 12.69 9.39 -3.90
CA LYS A 29 11.92 10.60 -4.19
C LYS A 29 11.20 10.49 -5.51
N ARG A 30 10.02 11.09 -5.60
CA ARG A 30 9.33 11.31 -6.88
C ARG A 30 10.08 12.34 -7.72
N LYS A 31 9.73 12.44 -9.01
CA LYS A 31 10.24 13.50 -9.91
C LYS A 31 9.94 14.92 -9.39
N SER A 32 8.90 15.08 -8.56
CA SER A 32 8.58 16.34 -7.87
C SER A 32 9.56 16.70 -6.74
N GLY A 33 10.39 15.76 -6.28
CA GLY A 33 11.29 15.91 -5.14
C GLY A 33 10.70 15.48 -3.79
N GLU A 34 9.43 15.15 -3.75
CA GLU A 34 8.73 14.66 -2.56
C GLU A 34 9.10 13.19 -2.23
N PRO A 35 9.05 12.77 -0.95
CA PRO A 35 9.21 11.37 -0.56
C PRO A 35 8.28 10.44 -1.35
N TYR A 36 8.81 9.30 -1.81
CA TYR A 36 8.05 8.39 -2.68
C TYR A 36 6.77 7.87 -2.01
N ILE A 37 6.82 7.61 -0.70
CA ILE A 37 5.69 7.11 0.12
C ILE A 37 4.37 7.90 -0.02
N ILE A 38 4.43 9.17 -0.42
CA ILE A 38 3.24 9.97 -0.69
C ILE A 38 2.39 9.37 -1.82
N HIS A 39 3.02 8.76 -2.84
CA HIS A 39 2.31 8.10 -3.94
C HIS A 39 1.50 6.88 -3.46
N PRO A 40 2.10 5.86 -2.79
CA PRO A 40 1.33 4.75 -2.22
C PRO A 40 0.21 5.19 -1.26
N LEU A 41 0.44 6.23 -0.44
CA LEU A 41 -0.60 6.76 0.45
C LEU A 41 -1.77 7.40 -0.30
N ALA A 42 -1.50 8.07 -1.43
CA ALA A 42 -2.56 8.60 -2.29
C ALA A 42 -3.40 7.48 -2.93
N VAL A 43 -2.74 6.41 -3.39
CA VAL A 43 -3.40 5.19 -3.91
C VAL A 43 -4.30 4.56 -2.84
N MET A 44 -3.78 4.39 -1.61
CA MET A 44 -4.55 3.89 -0.46
C MET A 44 -5.82 4.71 -0.23
N SER A 45 -5.71 6.04 -0.25
CA SER A 45 -6.85 6.94 -0.04
C SER A 45 -7.95 6.74 -1.09
N ILE A 46 -7.57 6.57 -2.36
CA ILE A 46 -8.51 6.35 -3.47
C ILE A 46 -9.20 4.99 -3.33
N LEU A 47 -8.44 3.92 -3.07
CA LEU A 47 -8.99 2.56 -2.91
C LEU A 47 -9.99 2.49 -1.75
N ARG A 48 -9.69 3.16 -0.63
CA ARG A 48 -10.62 3.27 0.51
C ARG A 48 -11.86 4.09 0.17
N GLU A 49 -11.72 5.17 -0.61
CA GLU A 49 -12.86 5.95 -1.08
C GLU A 49 -13.81 5.12 -1.97
N TRP A 50 -13.25 4.22 -2.77
CA TRP A 50 -14.02 3.27 -3.58
C TRP A 50 -14.62 2.11 -2.77
N GLY A 51 -14.23 1.96 -1.50
CA GLY A 51 -14.70 0.89 -0.63
C GLY A 51 -14.13 -0.48 -1.01
N MET A 52 -12.91 -0.51 -1.55
CA MET A 52 -12.20 -1.75 -1.84
C MET A 52 -11.90 -2.50 -0.53
N ASP A 53 -11.71 -3.82 -0.64
CA ASP A 53 -11.35 -4.65 0.51
C ASP A 53 -9.94 -4.36 1.03
N GLU A 54 -9.67 -4.77 2.27
CA GLU A 54 -8.42 -4.48 2.97
C GLU A 54 -7.19 -5.04 2.25
N ASP A 55 -7.26 -6.24 1.67
CA ASP A 55 -6.13 -6.84 0.96
C ASP A 55 -5.81 -6.05 -0.32
N THR A 56 -6.83 -5.57 -1.04
CA THR A 56 -6.65 -4.66 -2.18
C THR A 56 -6.02 -3.33 -1.76
N VAL A 57 -6.46 -2.75 -0.65
CA VAL A 57 -5.88 -1.50 -0.13
C VAL A 57 -4.41 -1.69 0.24
N ILE A 58 -4.08 -2.78 0.94
CA ILE A 58 -2.69 -3.13 1.29
C ILE A 58 -1.84 -3.35 0.03
N ALA A 59 -2.35 -4.10 -0.95
CA ALA A 59 -1.64 -4.30 -2.21
C ALA A 59 -1.36 -2.97 -2.92
N GLY A 60 -2.30 -2.02 -2.91
CA GLY A 60 -2.08 -0.67 -3.42
C GLY A 60 -1.01 0.13 -2.67
N VAL A 61 -0.83 -0.09 -1.37
CA VAL A 61 0.30 0.51 -0.61
C VAL A 61 1.63 -0.13 -1.00
N LEU A 62 1.64 -1.41 -1.35
CA LEU A 62 2.86 -2.20 -1.60
C LEU A 62 3.25 -2.32 -3.07
N HIS A 63 2.41 -1.87 -4.03
CA HIS A 63 2.53 -2.22 -5.45
C HIS A 63 3.91 -1.96 -6.08
N ASP A 64 4.54 -0.82 -5.77
CA ASP A 64 5.86 -0.47 -6.32
C ASP A 64 7.03 -1.05 -5.52
N THR A 65 6.79 -1.68 -4.36
CA THR A 65 7.89 -2.14 -3.50
C THR A 65 8.75 -3.21 -4.16
N VAL A 66 8.16 -4.08 -4.99
CA VAL A 66 8.90 -5.13 -5.71
C VAL A 66 9.64 -4.57 -6.92
N GLU A 67 9.05 -3.62 -7.67
CA GLU A 67 9.67 -3.04 -8.88
C GLU A 67 10.81 -2.07 -8.52
N ASP A 68 10.59 -1.20 -7.53
CA ASP A 68 11.46 -0.05 -7.26
C ASP A 68 12.45 -0.27 -6.11
N THR A 69 12.31 -1.37 -5.36
CA THR A 69 13.12 -1.62 -4.16
C THR A 69 13.73 -3.04 -4.16
N GLY A 70 14.27 -3.47 -3.02
CA GLY A 70 14.80 -4.83 -2.84
C GLY A 70 13.80 -5.84 -2.26
N VAL A 71 12.55 -5.43 -2.03
CA VAL A 71 11.50 -6.28 -1.47
C VAL A 71 11.14 -7.41 -2.43
N THR A 72 11.00 -8.62 -1.90
CA THR A 72 10.57 -9.79 -2.67
C THR A 72 9.09 -10.13 -2.45
N LEU A 73 8.47 -10.79 -3.43
CA LEU A 73 7.09 -11.31 -3.29
C LEU A 73 6.96 -12.30 -2.12
N ASP A 74 8.00 -13.07 -1.82
CA ASP A 74 8.03 -13.99 -0.69
C ASP A 74 7.93 -13.24 0.65
N GLU A 75 8.66 -12.13 0.80
CA GLU A 75 8.55 -11.28 2.01
C GLU A 75 7.15 -10.68 2.17
N ILE A 76 6.52 -10.26 1.07
CA ILE A 76 5.14 -9.76 1.08
C ILE A 76 4.18 -10.89 1.47
N LYS A 77 4.35 -12.08 0.91
CA LYS A 77 3.52 -13.26 1.21
C LYS A 77 3.61 -13.65 2.68
N GLU A 78 4.82 -13.66 3.25
CA GLU A 78 5.06 -13.98 4.66
C GLU A 78 4.43 -12.96 5.61
N LYS A 79 4.49 -11.66 5.28
CA LYS A 79 4.03 -10.57 6.17
C LYS A 79 2.53 -10.27 6.03
N PHE A 80 2.01 -10.31 4.81
CA PHE A 80 0.67 -9.78 4.48
C PHE A 80 -0.27 -10.83 3.90
N GLY A 81 0.24 -12.01 3.54
CA GLY A 81 -0.53 -13.15 3.05
C GLY A 81 -0.47 -13.33 1.53
N GLU A 82 -0.93 -14.51 1.09
CA GLU A 82 -0.86 -14.93 -0.31
C GLU A 82 -1.70 -14.05 -1.25
N THR A 83 -2.89 -13.62 -0.83
CA THR A 83 -3.75 -12.73 -1.63
C THR A 83 -3.06 -11.41 -1.94
N VAL A 84 -2.44 -10.77 -0.94
CA VAL A 84 -1.75 -9.49 -1.13
C VAL A 84 -0.55 -9.67 -2.06
N ALA A 85 0.27 -10.71 -1.86
CA ALA A 85 1.40 -10.99 -2.73
C ALA A 85 0.97 -11.23 -4.19
N PHE A 86 -0.11 -11.99 -4.40
CA PHE A 86 -0.69 -12.22 -5.73
C PHE A 86 -1.18 -10.91 -6.39
N LEU A 87 -1.82 -10.03 -5.63
CA LEU A 87 -2.29 -8.75 -6.15
C LEU A 87 -1.12 -7.82 -6.52
N VAL A 88 -0.07 -7.77 -5.71
CA VAL A 88 1.14 -6.99 -5.99
C VAL A 88 1.82 -7.50 -7.26
N ASP A 89 2.08 -8.81 -7.37
CA ASP A 89 2.64 -9.44 -8.57
C ASP A 89 1.84 -9.12 -9.85
N GLY A 90 0.51 -9.02 -9.73
CA GLY A 90 -0.36 -8.68 -10.85
C GLY A 90 -0.26 -7.23 -11.36
N VAL A 91 0.39 -6.33 -10.62
CA VAL A 91 0.51 -4.90 -10.95
C VAL A 91 1.95 -4.36 -10.96
N THR A 92 2.93 -5.23 -10.67
CA THR A 92 4.38 -4.98 -10.74
C THR A 92 4.92 -5.25 -12.14
#